data_AF-A0A6B3CF16-F1
#
_entry.id   AF-A0A6B3CF16-F1
#
_cell.length_a   1.000
_cell.length_b   1.000
_cell.length_c   1.000
_cell.angle_alpha   90.00
_cell.angle_beta   90.00
_cell.angle_gamma   90.00
#
_symmetry.space_group_name_H-M   'P 1'
#
loop_
_entity.id
_entity.type
_entity.pdbx_description
1 polymer ?
#
loop_
_entity_poly.entity_id
_entity_poly.type
_entity_poly.pdbx_seq_one_letter_code
_entity_poly.pdbx_strand_id
1 'polypeptide(L)'
;TTNFAEVQRALSAKNLSAAQRTPLIAAFPKIFIVFVVMIPGLVAAVLVPKIGTPGSDLQYNDAIPYLMQQLLPNGVLGIAVTGLLAAFM
;
A
#
# COMPACT_ATOMS: atom_id res chain seq x y z
N THR A 1 13.79 -14.38 -8.82
CA THR A 1 14.00 -15.18 -7.59
C THR A 1 12.67 -15.83 -7.24
N THR A 2 12.67 -17.10 -6.80
CA THR A 2 11.43 -17.80 -6.39
C THR A 2 11.07 -17.41 -4.96
N ASN A 3 9.88 -16.82 -4.76
CA ASN A 3 9.41 -16.39 -3.44
C ASN A 3 8.86 -17.60 -2.65
N PHE A 4 9.75 -18.38 -2.02
CA PHE A 4 9.38 -19.61 -1.30
C PHE A 4 8.60 -19.36 0.01
N ALA A 5 8.78 -18.21 0.66
CA ALA A 5 8.07 -17.88 1.89
C ALA A 5 6.54 -17.78 1.66
N GLU A 6 6.13 -17.18 0.54
CA GLU A 6 4.71 -17.10 0.18
C GLU A 6 4.11 -18.47 -0.14
N VAL A 7 4.88 -19.33 -0.79
CA VAL A 7 4.47 -20.72 -1.07
C VAL A 7 4.29 -21.49 0.24
N GLN A 8 5.20 -21.35 1.19
CA GLN A 8 5.10 -21.97 2.51
C GLN A 8 3.88 -21.44 3.29
N ARG A 9 3.60 -20.13 3.22
CA ARG A 9 2.40 -19.54 3.84
C ARG A 9 1.11 -20.13 3.27
N ALA A 10 1.04 -20.37 1.96
CA ALA A 10 -0.10 -21.05 1.33
C ALA A 10 -0.20 -22.53 1.73
N LEU A 11 0.93 -23.25 1.85
CA LEU A 11 0.98 -24.67 2.21
C LEU A 11 0.64 -24.97 3.68
N SER A 12 0.61 -23.95 4.55
CA SER A 12 0.11 -24.06 5.93
C SER A 12 -1.42 -24.31 6.01
N ALA A 13 -2.12 -24.30 4.87
CA ALA A 13 -3.54 -24.61 4.80
C ALA A 13 -3.84 -26.09 5.15
N LYS A 14 -5.09 -26.37 5.53
CA LYS A 14 -5.56 -27.70 6.01
C LYS A 14 -5.22 -28.86 5.06
N ASN A 15 -5.18 -28.62 3.74
CA ASN A 15 -4.84 -29.61 2.73
C ASN A 15 -4.36 -28.94 1.43
N LEU A 16 -3.85 -29.75 0.49
CA LEU A 16 -3.31 -29.26 -0.79
C LEU A 16 -4.35 -28.51 -1.64
N SER A 17 -5.61 -28.96 -1.66
CA SER A 17 -6.66 -28.26 -2.41
C SER A 17 -6.91 -26.86 -1.85
N ALA A 18 -6.89 -26.68 -0.53
CA ALA A 18 -7.00 -25.38 0.11
C ALA A 18 -5.77 -24.51 -0.19
N ALA A 19 -4.57 -25.06 -0.09
CA ALA A 19 -3.32 -24.36 -0.38
C ALA A 19 -3.27 -23.81 -1.82
N GLN A 20 -3.76 -24.56 -2.80
CA GLN A 20 -3.86 -24.12 -4.20
C GLN A 20 -4.89 -23.01 -4.42
N ARG A 21 -5.98 -23.00 -3.63
CA ARG A 21 -7.03 -21.98 -3.73
C ARG A 21 -6.68 -20.68 -3.01
N THR A 22 -5.81 -20.73 -2.00
CA THR A 22 -5.33 -19.55 -1.27
C THR A 22 -4.86 -18.41 -2.20
N PRO A 23 -3.92 -18.64 -3.15
CA PRO A 23 -3.49 -17.56 -4.04
C PRO A 23 -4.59 -17.12 -5.02
N LEU A 24 -5.46 -18.02 -5.48
CA LEU A 24 -6.56 -17.69 -6.38
C LEU A 24 -7.56 -16.75 -5.70
N ILE A 25 -7.92 -17.03 -4.46
CA ILE A 25 -8.82 -16.20 -3.66
C ILE A 25 -8.13 -14.88 -3.30
N ALA A 26 -6.85 -14.91 -2.91
CA ALA A 26 -6.09 -13.72 -2.54
C ALA A 26 -5.85 -12.78 -3.74
N ALA A 27 -5.76 -13.30 -4.96
CA ALA A 27 -5.58 -12.48 -6.16
C ALA A 27 -6.77 -11.52 -6.41
N PHE A 28 -7.99 -11.93 -6.08
CA PHE A 28 -9.18 -11.12 -6.34
C PHE A 28 -9.18 -9.77 -5.60
N PRO A 29 -9.07 -9.69 -4.26
CA PRO A 29 -8.95 -8.41 -3.56
C PRO A 29 -7.64 -7.68 -3.92
N LYS A 30 -6.56 -8.40 -4.25
CA LYS A 30 -5.25 -7.82 -4.55
C LYS A 30 -5.26 -6.91 -5.78
N ILE A 31 -6.11 -7.20 -6.76
CA ILE A 31 -6.27 -6.34 -7.96
C ILE A 31 -6.74 -4.93 -7.56
N PHE A 32 -7.56 -4.80 -6.51
CA PHE A 32 -8.08 -3.51 -6.08
C PHE A 32 -7.06 -2.64 -5.34
N ILE A 33 -6.05 -3.27 -4.72
CA ILE A 33 -5.02 -2.55 -3.94
C ILE A 33 -4.28 -1.53 -4.83
N VAL A 34 -4.09 -1.83 -6.12
CA VAL A 34 -3.44 -0.91 -7.06
C VAL A 34 -4.20 0.42 -7.13
N PHE A 35 -5.53 0.39 -7.16
CA PHE A 35 -6.32 1.61 -7.22
C PHE A 35 -6.24 2.42 -5.92
N VAL A 36 -6.23 1.74 -4.77
CA VAL A 36 -6.12 2.38 -3.46
C VAL A 36 -4.80 3.13 -3.29
N VAL A 37 -3.71 2.61 -3.87
CA VAL A 37 -2.37 3.25 -3.79
C VAL A 37 -2.17 4.28 -4.91
N MET A 38 -2.58 3.95 -6.14
CA MET A 38 -2.33 4.79 -7.32
C MET A 38 -3.16 6.07 -7.31
N ILE A 39 -4.46 5.99 -6.98
CA ILE A 39 -5.37 7.14 -7.08
C ILE A 39 -4.90 8.30 -6.18
N PRO A 40 -4.58 8.09 -4.88
CA PRO A 40 -4.06 9.18 -4.06
C PRO A 40 -2.72 9.73 -4.56
N GLY A 41 -1.85 8.89 -5.13
CA GLY A 41 -0.60 9.36 -5.75
C GLY A 41 -0.83 10.29 -6.94
N LEU A 42 -1.80 9.97 -7.80
CA LEU A 42 -2.19 10.83 -8.93
C LEU A 42 -2.84 12.13 -8.44
N VAL A 43 -3.66 12.06 -7.39
CA VAL A 43 -4.26 13.24 -6.75
C VAL A 43 -3.17 14.15 -6.18
N ALA A 44 -2.15 13.58 -5.51
CA ALA A 44 -1.00 14.34 -5.00
C ALA A 44 -0.23 15.03 -6.13
N ALA A 45 -0.03 14.37 -7.28
CA ALA A 45 0.67 14.94 -8.42
C ALA A 45 -0.01 16.21 -8.98
N VAL A 46 -1.32 16.34 -8.81
CA VAL A 46 -2.08 17.53 -9.24
C VAL A 46 -2.19 18.58 -8.13
N LEU A 47 -2.42 18.15 -6.88
CA LEU A 47 -2.66 19.05 -5.75
C LEU A 47 -1.41 19.64 -5.12
N VAL A 48 -0.25 18.96 -5.23
CA VAL A 48 1.00 19.37 -4.58
C VAL A 48 1.93 20.03 -5.61
N PRO A 49 2.04 21.37 -5.61
CA PRO A 49 2.93 22.05 -6.54
C PRO A 49 4.38 21.63 -6.29
N LYS A 50 5.13 21.34 -7.37
CA LYS A 50 6.56 20.97 -7.33
C LYS A 50 6.89 19.58 -6.79
N ILE A 51 5.92 18.67 -6.62
CA ILE A 51 6.25 17.29 -6.25
C ILE A 51 7.08 16.63 -7.36
N GLY A 52 8.26 16.11 -7.01
CA GLY A 52 9.17 15.45 -7.95
C GLY A 52 9.83 16.35 -8.99
N THR A 53 9.86 17.67 -8.76
CA THR A 53 10.63 18.59 -9.63
C THR A 53 12.13 18.56 -9.30
N PRO A 54 13.03 18.72 -10.29
CA PRO A 54 14.47 18.79 -10.04
C PRO A 54 14.80 20.01 -9.16
N GLY A 55 15.32 19.78 -7.95
CA GLY A 55 15.68 20.85 -6.99
C GLY A 55 14.62 21.20 -5.95
N SER A 56 13.50 20.48 -5.87
CA SER A 56 12.56 20.55 -4.75
C SER A 56 12.81 19.44 -3.73
N ASP A 57 12.64 19.73 -2.44
CA ASP A 57 12.73 18.73 -1.35
C ASP A 57 11.60 17.68 -1.38
N LEU A 58 10.51 17.93 -2.11
CA LEU A 58 9.37 17.03 -2.21
C LEU A 58 9.59 15.96 -3.28
N GLN A 59 9.76 14.69 -2.87
CA GLN A 59 9.86 13.55 -3.78
C GLN A 59 8.50 12.92 -4.05
N TYR A 60 8.39 12.13 -5.13
CA TYR A 60 7.16 11.39 -5.45
C TYR A 60 6.75 10.41 -4.34
N ASN A 61 7.72 9.86 -3.60
CA ASN A 61 7.46 8.94 -2.49
C ASN A 61 6.78 9.64 -1.30
N ASP A 62 6.88 10.96 -1.19
CA ASP A 62 6.29 11.75 -0.10
C ASP A 62 4.81 12.07 -0.34
N ALA A 63 4.25 11.70 -1.50
CA ALA A 63 2.87 11.97 -1.88
C ALA A 63 1.85 11.52 -0.82
N ILE A 64 1.95 10.26 -0.36
CA ILE A 64 0.99 9.70 0.61
C ILE A 64 1.15 10.36 2.00
N PRO A 65 2.35 10.43 2.60
CA PRO A 65 2.55 11.15 3.85
C PRO A 65 2.09 12.62 3.81
N TYR A 66 2.33 13.31 2.69
CA TYR A 66 1.93 14.71 2.53
C TYR A 66 0.40 14.87 2.50
N LEU A 67 -0.29 14.04 1.72
CA LEU A 67 -1.76 14.05 1.69
C LEU A 67 -2.36 13.68 3.06
N MET A 68 -1.75 12.76 3.80
CA MET A 68 -2.20 12.40 5.15
C MET A 68 -2.13 13.61 6.09
N GLN A 69 -1.06 14.40 6.04
CA GLN A 69 -0.91 15.60 6.87
C GLN A 69 -1.90 16.71 6.50
N GLN A 70 -2.20 16.87 5.21
CA GLN A 70 -3.06 17.96 4.76
C GLN A 70 -4.57 17.66 4.84
N LEU A 71 -4.97 16.41 4.59
CA LEU A 71 -6.37 16.06 4.39
C LEU A 71 -7.01 15.37 5.60
N LEU A 72 -6.24 14.71 6.47
CA LEU A 72 -6.81 13.93 7.56
C LEU A 72 -7.02 14.80 8.82
N PRO A 73 -8.20 14.73 9.46
CA PRO A 73 -8.41 15.39 10.73
C PRO A 73 -7.61 14.74 11.85
N ASN A 74 -7.39 15.51 12.91
CA ASN A 74 -6.76 15.03 14.14
C ASN A 74 -7.53 13.81 14.69
N GLY A 75 -6.80 12.77 15.09
CA GLY A 75 -7.36 11.45 15.45
C GLY A 75 -7.25 10.43 14.33
N VAL A 76 -7.85 10.70 13.16
CA VAL A 76 -7.75 9.81 11.98
C VAL A 76 -6.32 9.76 11.45
N LEU A 77 -5.61 10.90 11.48
CA LEU A 77 -4.18 10.96 11.16
C LEU A 77 -3.36 10.00 12.02
N GLY A 78 -3.68 9.88 13.32
CA GLY A 78 -3.00 8.95 14.23
C GLY A 78 -3.21 7.50 13.81
N ILE A 79 -4.45 7.10 13.53
CA ILE A 79 -4.78 5.75 13.04
C ILE A 79 -4.04 5.45 11.74
N ALA A 80 -4.01 6.42 10.81
CA ALA A 80 -3.36 6.25 9.52
C ALA A 80 -1.83 6.06 9.67
N VAL A 81 -1.18 6.85 10.53
CA VAL A 81 0.27 6.70 10.80
C VAL A 81 0.55 5.37 11.50
N THR A 82 -0.26 4.96 12.48
CA THR A 82 -0.11 3.65 13.13
C THR A 82 -0.26 2.51 12.12
N GLY A 83 -1.24 2.57 11.22
CA GLY A 83 -1.43 1.58 10.17
C GLY A 83 -0.25 1.53 9.18
N LEU A 84 0.30 2.69 8.81
CA LEU A 84 1.47 2.79 7.96
C LEU A 84 2.69 2.13 8.61
N LEU A 85 2.95 2.41 9.89
CA LEU A 85 4.07 1.80 10.63
C LEU A 85 3.88 0.29 10.82
N ALA A 86 2.66 -0.16 11.11
CA ALA A 86 2.33 -1.58 11.26
C ALA A 86 2.54 -2.36 9.95
N ALA A 87 2.38 -1.74 8.77
CA ALA A 87 2.58 -2.39 7.48
C ALA A 87 4.06 -2.72 7.16
N PHE A 88 5.01 -2.16 7.90
CA PHE A 88 6.45 -2.42 7.73
C PHE A 88 7.01 -3.53 8.65
N MET A 89 6.22 -4.01 9.60
CA MET A 89 6.59 -5.08 10.54
C MET A 89 6.08 -6.45 10.08
#